data_AF-A0A3N1JB41-F1
#
_entry.id   AF-A0A3N1JB41-F1
#
_cell.length_a   1.000
_cell.length_b   1.000
_cell.length_c   1.000
_cell.angle_alpha   90.00
_cell.angle_beta   90.00
_cell.angle_gamma   90.00
#
_symmetry.space_group_name_H-M   'P 1'
#
loop_
_entity.id
_entity.type
_entity.pdbx_description
1 polymer ?
#
loop_
_entity_poly.entity_id
_entity_poly.type
_entity_poly.pdbx_seq_one_letter_code
_entity_poly.pdbx_strand_id
1 'polypeptide(L)'
;MARTPRERHEPIDLQHAEVVLAGTQDLLPVLRVAAVRAGVDAARLRVVGVDDLPDPAETGNAELAVIAIRRPGDDPAFHRAHEAAETISPLLAPHAVRIVVTVSGATRLAPKLERTLTTEVLHQMGAAAAPTGLKRPFRNLRMRLGLAALQTAGVRVFRITIGH
;
A
#
# COMPACT_ATOMS: atom_id res chain seq x y z
N MET A 1 -25.06 -12.45 16.69
CA MET A 1 -24.56 -11.20 16.07
C MET A 1 -23.83 -11.56 14.78
N ALA A 2 -24.52 -11.42 13.64
CA ALA A 2 -23.96 -11.72 12.33
C ALA A 2 -22.91 -10.66 11.97
N ARG A 3 -21.69 -11.09 11.66
CA ARG A 3 -20.62 -10.21 11.16
C ARG A 3 -21.05 -9.69 9.80
N THR A 4 -21.14 -8.37 9.64
CA THR A 4 -21.38 -7.70 8.37
C THR A 4 -20.42 -8.23 7.30
N PRO A 5 -20.87 -8.57 6.08
CA PRO A 5 -19.97 -8.93 5.00
C PRO A 5 -19.15 -7.69 4.69
N ARG A 6 -17.87 -7.70 5.06
CA ARG A 6 -16.91 -6.70 4.58
C ARG A 6 -17.04 -6.67 3.05
N GLU A 7 -17.35 -5.50 2.48
CA GLU A 7 -17.35 -5.24 1.05
C GLU A 7 -16.20 -5.97 0.39
N ARG A 8 -16.53 -6.93 -0.46
CA ARG A 8 -15.56 -7.77 -1.15
C ARG A 8 -15.18 -7.05 -2.42
N HIS A 9 -14.01 -6.44 -2.44
CA HIS A 9 -13.34 -6.10 -3.69
C HIS A 9 -13.06 -7.40 -4.47
N GLU A 10 -13.20 -7.35 -5.80
CA GLU A 10 -12.82 -8.46 -6.66
C GLU A 10 -11.32 -8.76 -6.53
N PRO A 11 -10.87 -9.99 -6.81
CA PRO A 11 -9.48 -10.35 -6.63
C PRO A 11 -8.64 -9.67 -7.71
N ILE A 12 -7.63 -8.89 -7.31
CA ILE A 12 -6.74 -8.22 -8.27
C ILE A 12 -5.78 -9.24 -8.89
N ASP A 13 -5.79 -9.35 -10.21
CA ASP A 13 -4.76 -10.10 -10.93
C ASP A 13 -3.50 -9.23 -11.07
N LEU A 14 -2.55 -9.39 -10.14
CA LEU A 14 -1.34 -8.56 -10.08
C LEU A 14 -0.49 -8.60 -11.37
N GLN A 15 -0.59 -9.65 -12.19
CA GLN A 15 0.19 -9.74 -13.44
C GLN A 15 -0.37 -8.83 -14.54
N HIS A 16 -1.68 -8.55 -14.49
CA HIS A 16 -2.39 -7.76 -15.50
C HIS A 16 -2.89 -6.42 -14.94
N ALA A 17 -2.92 -6.23 -13.63
CA ALA A 17 -3.37 -4.98 -13.03
C ALA A 17 -2.41 -3.83 -13.32
N GLU A 18 -2.97 -2.66 -13.61
CA GLU A 18 -2.24 -1.40 -13.50
C GLU A 18 -2.05 -1.06 -12.02
N VAL A 19 -0.80 -0.76 -11.63
CA VAL A 19 -0.44 -0.53 -10.22
C VAL A 19 0.28 0.79 -10.07
N VAL A 20 -0.21 1.64 -9.17
CA VAL A 20 0.42 2.92 -8.80
C VAL A 20 1.22 2.74 -7.51
N LEU A 21 2.50 3.08 -7.55
CA LEU A 21 3.36 3.22 -6.38
C LEU A 21 3.56 4.71 -6.12
N ALA A 22 2.97 5.21 -5.04
CA ALA A 22 3.14 6.60 -4.62
C ALA A 22 4.02 6.64 -3.38
N GLY A 23 4.98 7.56 -3.27
CA GLY A 23 5.72 7.66 -2.03
C GLY A 23 6.81 8.73 -2.00
N THR A 24 7.40 8.94 -0.82
CA THR A 24 8.62 9.73 -0.71
C THR A 24 9.78 9.00 -1.41
N GLN A 25 10.72 9.75 -1.97
CA GLN A 25 11.81 9.20 -2.81
C GLN A 25 12.58 8.03 -2.17
N ASP A 26 12.77 8.06 -0.85
CA ASP A 26 13.47 7.01 -0.11
C ASP A 26 12.63 5.74 0.15
N LEU A 27 11.30 5.83 0.06
CA LEU A 27 10.37 4.71 0.25
C LEU A 27 10.03 4.01 -1.08
N LEU A 28 10.10 4.71 -2.20
CA LEU A 28 9.77 4.17 -3.53
C LEU A 28 10.58 2.91 -3.91
N PRO A 29 11.90 2.81 -3.65
CA PRO A 29 12.65 1.58 -3.92
C PRO A 29 12.11 0.36 -3.14
N VAL A 30 11.69 0.56 -1.89
CA VAL A 30 11.12 -0.50 -1.04
C VAL A 30 9.79 -0.98 -1.62
N LEU A 31 8.93 -0.04 -2.04
CA LEU A 31 7.66 -0.37 -2.68
C LEU A 31 7.84 -1.12 -3.99
N ARG A 32 8.78 -0.67 -4.84
CA ARG A 32 9.07 -1.31 -6.12
C ARG A 32 9.54 -2.75 -5.96
N VAL A 33 10.45 -2.98 -5.01
CA VAL A 33 10.91 -4.34 -4.68
C VAL A 33 9.76 -5.22 -4.17
N ALA A 34 8.87 -4.68 -3.33
CA ALA A 34 7.71 -5.42 -2.86
C ALA A 34 6.75 -5.77 -4.01
N ALA A 35 6.48 -4.83 -4.91
CA ALA A 35 5.54 -5.01 -6.02
C ALA A 35 6.03 -6.03 -7.05
N VAL A 36 7.29 -5.94 -7.46
CA VAL A 36 7.89 -6.92 -8.39
C VAL A 36 7.89 -8.32 -7.76
N ARG A 37 8.19 -8.44 -6.46
CA ARG A 37 8.12 -9.72 -5.73
C ARG A 37 6.69 -10.25 -5.57
N ALA A 38 5.69 -9.37 -5.59
CA ALA A 38 4.28 -9.74 -5.58
C ALA A 38 3.81 -10.27 -6.95
N GLY A 39 4.66 -10.17 -7.98
CA GLY A 39 4.34 -10.61 -9.35
C GLY A 39 3.73 -9.50 -10.22
N VAL A 40 3.84 -8.23 -9.81
CA VAL A 40 3.40 -7.12 -10.65
C VAL A 40 4.35 -6.94 -11.84
N ASP A 41 3.78 -6.82 -13.04
CA ASP A 41 4.53 -6.49 -14.26
C ASP A 41 5.15 -5.09 -14.14
N ALA A 42 6.48 -5.02 -14.30
CA ALA A 42 7.20 -3.75 -14.21
C ALA A 42 6.81 -2.74 -15.30
N ALA A 43 6.27 -3.19 -16.44
CA ALA A 43 5.75 -2.32 -17.49
C ALA A 43 4.39 -1.69 -17.14
N ARG A 44 3.67 -2.28 -16.17
CA ARG A 44 2.37 -1.80 -15.66
C ARG A 44 2.50 -1.07 -14.31
N LEU A 45 3.74 -0.90 -13.83
CA LEU A 45 4.04 -0.12 -12.64
C LEU A 45 4.18 1.36 -13.00
N ARG A 46 3.30 2.17 -12.44
CA ARG A 46 3.43 3.62 -12.43
C ARG A 46 4.00 4.08 -11.10
N VAL A 47 5.03 4.92 -11.13
CA VAL A 47 5.68 5.43 -9.92
C VAL A 47 5.46 6.94 -9.83
N VAL A 48 4.99 7.41 -8.68
CA VAL A 48 4.63 8.81 -8.42
C VAL A 48 5.34 9.26 -7.13
N GLY A 49 6.10 10.36 -7.20
CA GLY A 49 6.64 11.01 -6.01
C GLY A 49 5.51 11.72 -5.25
N VAL A 50 5.50 11.68 -3.91
CA VAL A 50 4.47 12.41 -3.12
C VAL A 50 4.59 13.93 -3.28
N ASP A 51 5.79 14.42 -3.62
CA ASP A 51 6.04 15.83 -3.95
C ASP A 51 5.73 16.15 -5.43
N ASP A 52 5.50 15.13 -6.26
CA ASP A 52 5.17 15.25 -7.67
C ASP A 52 3.66 15.05 -7.81
N LEU A 53 2.89 16.15 -7.68
CA LEU A 53 1.46 16.11 -7.93
C LEU A 53 1.21 15.56 -9.35
N PRO A 54 0.38 14.52 -9.53
CA PRO A 54 0.03 14.08 -10.87
C PRO A 54 -0.65 15.24 -11.61
N ASP A 55 -0.39 15.34 -12.91
CA ASP A 55 -1.06 16.34 -13.75
C ASP A 55 -2.58 16.13 -13.62
N PRO A 56 -3.37 17.16 -13.26
CA PRO A 56 -4.81 17.02 -13.09
C PRO A 56 -5.55 16.57 -14.36
N ALA A 57 -4.95 16.71 -15.55
CA ALA A 57 -5.49 16.16 -16.79
C ALA A 57 -5.20 14.66 -16.96
N GLU A 58 -4.29 14.12 -16.15
CA GLU A 58 -3.86 12.74 -16.24
C GLU A 58 -4.82 11.81 -15.49
N THR A 59 -5.40 10.88 -16.24
CA THR A 59 -6.31 9.87 -15.71
C THR A 59 -5.71 8.48 -15.89
N GLY A 60 -6.08 7.55 -15.00
CA GLY A 60 -5.60 6.17 -15.04
C GLY A 60 -6.66 5.20 -14.52
N ASN A 61 -6.47 3.92 -14.78
CA ASN A 61 -7.39 2.86 -14.36
C ASN A 61 -6.69 1.87 -13.42
N ALA A 62 -5.78 2.35 -12.58
CA ALA A 62 -5.03 1.48 -11.69
C ALA A 62 -5.95 0.80 -10.67
N GLU A 63 -5.89 -0.53 -10.60
CA GLU A 63 -6.70 -1.37 -9.70
C GLU A 63 -6.08 -1.44 -8.30
N LEU A 64 -4.78 -1.12 -8.18
CA LEU A 64 -4.05 -1.15 -6.92
C LEU A 64 -3.16 0.08 -6.77
N ALA A 65 -3.26 0.72 -5.61
CA ALA A 65 -2.32 1.75 -5.18
C ALA A 65 -1.55 1.29 -3.94
N VAL A 66 -0.23 1.43 -3.95
CA VAL A 66 0.61 1.32 -2.76
C VAL A 66 1.24 2.67 -2.48
N ILE A 67 0.84 3.30 -1.38
CA ILE A 67 1.20 4.67 -1.03
C ILE A 67 2.10 4.63 0.20
N ALA A 68 3.32 5.16 0.15
CA ALA A 68 4.23 5.21 1.29
C ALA A 68 4.68 6.64 1.59
N ILE A 69 4.12 7.22 2.64
CA ILE A 69 4.37 8.61 3.02
C ILE A 69 5.17 8.69 4.31
N ARG A 70 6.07 9.67 4.36
CA ARG A 70 6.61 10.14 5.64
C ARG A 70 5.63 11.11 6.26
N ARG A 71 5.45 10.97 7.57
CA ARG A 71 4.66 11.91 8.36
C ARG A 71 5.60 12.91 9.05
N PRO A 72 5.53 14.21 8.70
CA PRO A 72 6.16 15.26 9.49
C PRO A 72 5.31 15.50 10.74
N GLY A 73 5.81 15.14 11.92
CA GLY A 73 5.16 15.47 13.20
C GLY A 73 3.99 14.57 13.62
N ASP A 74 3.03 15.17 14.32
CA ASP A 74 1.96 14.50 15.08
C ASP A 74 0.64 14.29 14.31
N ASP A 75 0.60 14.59 13.00
CA ASP A 75 -0.62 14.40 12.21
C ASP A 75 -1.18 12.98 12.37
N PRO A 76 -2.51 12.82 12.49
CA PRO A 76 -3.10 11.49 12.56
C PRO A 76 -2.70 10.68 11.32
N ALA A 77 -2.12 9.50 11.53
CA ALA A 77 -1.63 8.64 10.45
C ALA A 77 -2.72 8.34 9.40
N PHE A 78 -3.98 8.25 9.84
CA PHE A 78 -5.12 8.05 8.97
C PHE A 78 -5.47 9.27 8.11
N HIS A 79 -5.40 10.48 8.68
CA HIS A 79 -5.69 11.72 7.94
C HIS A 79 -4.71 11.90 6.79
N ARG A 80 -3.41 11.75 7.07
CA ARG A 80 -2.37 11.79 6.03
C ARG A 80 -2.50 10.68 5.00
N ALA A 81 -2.90 9.49 5.43
CA ALA A 81 -3.13 8.38 4.53
C ALA A 81 -4.30 8.65 3.57
N HIS A 82 -5.35 9.31 4.05
CA HIS A 82 -6.49 9.71 3.22
C HIS A 82 -6.12 10.84 2.26
N GLU A 83 -5.47 11.90 2.74
CA GLU A 83 -4.99 13.02 1.91
C GLU A 83 -4.13 12.53 0.74
N ALA A 84 -3.12 11.70 1.02
CA ALA A 84 -2.26 11.13 -0.01
C ALA A 84 -3.02 10.20 -0.99
N ALA A 85 -4.05 9.51 -0.51
CA ALA A 85 -4.90 8.67 -1.35
C ALA A 85 -5.80 9.50 -2.28
N GLU A 86 -6.28 10.65 -1.83
CA GLU A 86 -7.08 11.57 -2.65
C GLU A 86 -6.23 12.24 -3.73
N THR A 87 -4.98 12.60 -3.43
CA THR A 87 -4.05 13.17 -4.42
C THR A 87 -3.86 12.29 -5.65
N ILE A 88 -3.79 10.97 -5.46
CA ILE A 88 -3.59 10.03 -6.58
C ILE A 88 -4.90 9.46 -7.12
N SER A 89 -6.05 9.85 -6.55
CA SER A 89 -7.37 9.33 -6.92
C SER A 89 -7.68 9.39 -8.43
N PRO A 90 -7.29 10.44 -9.19
CA PRO A 90 -7.50 10.49 -10.64
C PRO A 90 -6.82 9.36 -11.43
N LEU A 91 -5.79 8.73 -10.85
CA LEU A 91 -5.05 7.63 -11.48
C LEU A 91 -5.67 6.26 -11.19
N LEU A 92 -6.65 6.20 -10.30
CA LEU A 92 -7.18 4.96 -9.75
C LEU A 92 -8.53 4.63 -10.34
N ALA A 93 -8.76 3.34 -10.59
CA ALA A 93 -10.09 2.84 -10.88
C ALA A 93 -11.03 3.09 -9.66
N PRO A 94 -12.35 3.26 -9.87
CA PRO A 94 -13.31 3.50 -8.78
C PRO A 94 -13.31 2.44 -7.68
N HIS A 95 -12.94 1.21 -8.03
CA HIS A 95 -12.90 0.06 -7.12
C HIS A 95 -11.49 -0.23 -6.61
N ALA A 96 -10.49 0.61 -6.90
CA ALA A 96 -9.09 0.33 -6.62
C ALA A 96 -8.82 0.11 -5.12
N VAL A 97 -8.00 -0.89 -4.82
CA VAL A 97 -7.52 -1.11 -3.45
C VAL A 97 -6.37 -0.17 -3.16
N ARG A 98 -6.45 0.53 -2.03
CA ARG A 98 -5.39 1.46 -1.60
C ARG A 98 -4.68 0.90 -0.36
N ILE A 99 -3.41 0.56 -0.49
CA ILE A 99 -2.54 0.13 0.62
C ILE A 99 -1.69 1.33 1.00
N VAL A 100 -1.88 1.88 2.20
CA VAL A 100 -1.15 3.05 2.67
C VAL A 100 -0.21 2.69 3.80
N VAL A 101 1.06 3.05 3.64
CA VAL A 101 2.14 2.93 4.61
C VAL A 101 2.47 4.35 5.09
N THR A 102 2.41 4.58 6.39
CA THR A 102 2.91 5.82 6.97
C THR A 102 4.15 5.53 7.80
N VAL A 103 5.17 6.35 7.64
CA VAL A 103 6.45 6.23 8.34
C VAL A 103 6.69 7.53 9.11
N SER A 104 6.91 7.44 10.42
CA SER A 104 7.27 8.62 11.21
C SER A 104 8.55 9.29 10.65
N GLY A 105 8.56 10.63 10.58
CA GLY A 105 9.73 11.39 10.13
C GLY A 105 11.01 11.09 10.92
N ALA A 106 10.88 10.77 12.22
CA ALA A 106 12.00 10.39 13.07
C ALA A 106 12.54 8.97 12.79
N THR A 107 11.85 8.19 11.97
CA THR A 107 12.22 6.80 11.67
C THR A 107 13.19 6.75 10.51
N ARG A 108 14.41 6.29 10.79
CA ARG A 108 15.39 5.96 9.75
C ARG A 108 15.12 4.57 9.20
N LEU A 109 14.95 4.48 7.88
CA LEU A 109 14.90 3.18 7.21
C LEU A 109 16.31 2.58 7.24
N ALA A 110 16.46 1.53 8.04
CA ALA A 110 17.63 0.68 8.03
C ALA A 110 17.28 -0.62 7.28
N PRO A 111 18.26 -1.35 6.72
CA PRO A 111 18.00 -2.53 5.88
C PRO A 111 17.07 -3.58 6.51
N LYS A 112 17.13 -3.76 7.83
CA LYS A 112 16.26 -4.67 8.56
C LYS A 112 14.79 -4.20 8.56
N LEU A 113 14.57 -2.89 8.71
CA LEU A 113 13.24 -2.28 8.70
C LEU A 113 12.65 -2.30 7.27
N GLU A 114 13.46 -1.97 6.26
CA GLU A 114 13.08 -2.07 4.84
C GLU A 114 12.64 -3.48 4.47
N ARG A 115 13.40 -4.51 4.88
CA ARG A 115 13.04 -5.91 4.62
C ARG A 115 11.72 -6.29 5.30
N THR A 116 11.50 -5.80 6.50
CA THR A 116 10.26 -6.06 7.25
C THR A 116 9.08 -5.36 6.60
N LEU A 117 9.25 -4.10 6.19
CA LEU A 117 8.25 -3.32 5.46
C LEU A 117 7.91 -3.97 4.11
N THR A 118 8.92 -4.38 3.34
CA THR A 118 8.75 -5.11 2.08
C THR A 118 7.88 -6.36 2.27
N THR A 119 8.14 -7.11 3.35
CA THR A 119 7.39 -8.35 3.67
C THR A 119 5.93 -8.05 4.01
N GLU A 120 5.67 -6.96 4.74
CA GLU A 120 4.31 -6.54 5.07
C GLU A 120 3.56 -6.01 3.85
N VAL A 121 4.19 -5.19 3.00
CA VAL A 121 3.59 -4.71 1.74
C VAL A 121 3.24 -5.89 0.83
N LEU A 122 4.17 -6.84 0.66
CA LEU A 122 3.94 -8.08 -0.09
C LEU A 122 2.73 -8.85 0.46
N HIS A 123 2.61 -8.96 1.79
CA HIS A 123 1.47 -9.60 2.42
C HIS A 123 0.15 -8.88 2.13
N GLN A 124 0.12 -7.54 2.18
CA GLN A 124 -1.07 -6.76 1.88
C GLN A 124 -1.49 -6.86 0.42
N MET A 125 -0.53 -6.83 -0.51
CA MET A 125 -0.78 -7.04 -1.95
C MET A 125 -1.33 -8.44 -2.21
N GLY A 126 -0.70 -9.48 -1.64
CA GLY A 126 -1.21 -10.84 -1.74
C GLY A 126 -2.60 -11.02 -1.11
N ALA A 127 -2.91 -10.28 -0.04
CA ALA A 127 -4.24 -10.29 0.57
C ALA A 127 -5.29 -9.50 -0.22
N ALA A 128 -4.89 -8.59 -1.11
CA ALA A 128 -5.76 -7.89 -2.07
C ALA A 128 -6.02 -8.74 -3.32
N ALA A 129 -5.00 -9.47 -3.80
CA ALA A 129 -5.09 -10.40 -4.92
C ALA A 129 -5.83 -11.72 -4.60
N ALA A 130 -6.01 -12.03 -3.30
CA ALA A 130 -6.57 -13.32 -2.89
C ALA A 130 -8.06 -13.43 -3.24
N PRO A 131 -8.48 -14.44 -4.03
CA PRO A 131 -9.86 -14.54 -4.51
C PRO A 131 -10.89 -14.94 -3.46
N THR A 132 -10.43 -15.51 -2.35
CA THR A 132 -11.28 -15.84 -1.21
C THR A 132 -10.49 -15.66 0.10
N GLY A 133 -11.21 -15.46 1.20
CA GLY A 133 -10.60 -15.38 2.55
C GLY A 133 -9.80 -16.63 2.95
N LEU A 134 -10.10 -17.80 2.35
CA LEU A 134 -9.39 -19.06 2.56
C LEU A 134 -8.04 -19.12 1.84
N LYS A 135 -7.87 -18.37 0.75
CA LYS A 135 -6.60 -18.24 0.00
C LYS A 135 -5.78 -17.03 0.43
N ARG A 136 -6.22 -16.28 1.45
CA ARG A 136 -5.40 -15.17 1.98
C ARG A 136 -4.09 -15.72 2.54
N PRO A 137 -2.96 -15.04 2.31
CA PRO A 137 -1.69 -15.45 2.89
C PRO A 137 -1.85 -15.56 4.41
N PHE A 138 -1.49 -16.71 4.99
CA PHE A 138 -1.60 -16.87 6.44
C PHE A 138 -0.55 -16.01 7.14
N ARG A 139 -0.98 -15.24 8.14
CA ARG A 139 -0.07 -14.37 8.90
C ARG A 139 0.68 -15.20 9.94
N ASN A 140 1.87 -15.68 9.59
CA ASN A 140 2.70 -16.47 10.50
C ASN A 140 3.23 -15.63 11.68
N LEU A 141 3.66 -16.29 12.76
CA LEU A 141 4.13 -15.62 14.00
C LEU A 141 5.25 -14.61 13.72
N ARG A 142 6.16 -14.94 12.80
CA ARG A 142 7.25 -14.06 12.37
C ARG A 142 6.73 -12.77 11.71
N MET A 143 5.71 -12.86 10.85
CA MET A 143 5.06 -11.69 10.25
C MET A 143 4.33 -10.85 11.29
N ARG A 144 3.69 -11.47 12.29
CA ARG A 144 3.04 -10.73 13.39
C ARG A 144 4.06 -9.96 14.23
N LEU A 145 5.19 -10.58 14.55
CA LEU A 145 6.32 -9.92 15.23
C LEU A 145 6.92 -8.82 14.36
N GLY A 146 7.03 -9.04 13.05
CA GLY A 146 7.49 -8.02 12.09
C GLY A 146 6.58 -6.80 12.05
N LEU A 147 5.26 -7.00 12.02
CA LEU A 147 4.30 -5.89 12.11
C LEU A 147 4.43 -5.14 13.43
N ALA A 148 4.54 -5.85 14.56
CA ALA A 148 4.72 -5.21 15.86
C ALA A 148 6.01 -4.36 15.87
N ALA A 149 7.11 -4.89 15.33
CA ALA A 149 8.37 -4.16 15.19
C ALA A 149 8.24 -2.91 14.30
N LEU A 150 7.50 -3.00 13.19
CA LEU A 150 7.17 -1.84 12.34
C LEU A 150 6.39 -0.79 13.14
N GLN A 151 5.36 -1.19 13.87
CA GLN A 151 4.54 -0.28 14.68
C GLN A 151 5.34 0.41 15.77
N THR A 152 6.23 -0.32 16.47
CA THR A 152 7.13 0.28 17.47
C THR A 152 8.15 1.22 16.84
N ALA A 153 8.59 0.92 15.62
CA ALA A 153 9.47 1.78 14.84
C ALA A 153 8.73 2.94 14.17
N GLY A 154 7.47 3.22 14.51
CA GLY A 154 6.72 4.35 13.96
C GLY A 154 6.22 4.14 12.54
N VAL A 155 6.16 2.90 12.05
CA VAL A 155 5.59 2.53 10.75
C VAL A 155 4.19 1.95 10.95
N ARG A 156 3.19 2.51 10.25
CA ARG A 156 1.81 1.99 10.24
C ARG A 156 1.44 1.59 8.81
N VAL A 157 0.68 0.50 8.69
CA VAL A 157 0.20 0.00 7.40
C VAL A 157 -1.31 -0.14 7.49
N PHE A 158 -2.00 0.49 6.55
CA PHE A 158 -3.46 0.53 6.44
C PHE A 158 -3.86 0.04 5.06
N ARG A 159 -5.02 -0.61 4.98
CA ARG A 159 -5.69 -0.85 3.71
C ARG A 159 -6.99 -0.08 3.74
N ILE A 160 -7.13 0.84 2.80
CA ILE A 160 -8.32 1.68 2.63
C ILE A 160 -9.07 1.11 1.43
N THR A 161 -10.31 0.73 1.67
CA THR A 161 -11.31 0.43 0.64
C THR A 161 -12.36 1.51 0.82
N ILE A 162 -12.56 2.33 -0.21
CA ILE A 162 -13.66 3.29 -0.24
C ILE A 162 -14.83 2.54 -0.87
N GLY A 163 -15.79 2.13 -0.05
CA GLY A 163 -17.07 1.62 -0.53
C GLY A 163 -17.88 2.79 -1.10
N HIS A 164 -18.41 2.61 -2.30
CA HIS A 164 -19.52 3.41 -2.80
C HIS A 164 -20.83 2.71 -2.47
#